data_AF-A0A2L2Z2N4-F1
#
_entry.id   AF-A0A2L2Z2N4-F1
#
_cell.length_a   1.000
_cell.length_b   1.000
_cell.length_c   1.000
_cell.angle_alpha   90.00
_cell.angle_beta   90.00
_cell.angle_gamma   90.00
#
_symmetry.space_group_name_H-M   'P 1'
#
loop_
_entity.id
_entity.type
_entity.pdbx_description
1 polymer ?
#
loop_
_entity_poly.entity_id
_entity_poly.type
_entity_poly.pdbx_seq_one_letter_code
_entity_poly.pdbx_strand_id
1 'polypeptide(L)'
;QKWDKYSPRQHRHLDFISQFSTDIRYIKGADNISADMLSRVETIRTPTAVDYDEIADSQRDDPELKLILSTNSSLELQEVVIPGSSKTLFCDAKS
;
A
#
# COMPACT_ATOMS: atom_id res chain seq x y z
N GLN A 1 -10.08 -23.48 -37.62
CA GLN A 1 -10.52 -22.13 -37.21
C GLN A 1 -11.04 -22.22 -35.78
N LYS A 2 -10.43 -21.54 -34.80
CA LYS A 2 -10.64 -21.83 -33.35
C LYS A 2 -11.31 -20.68 -32.58
N TRP A 3 -12.06 -19.83 -33.29
CA TRP A 3 -12.57 -18.56 -32.76
C TRP A 3 -14.06 -18.60 -32.31
N ASP A 4 -14.79 -19.69 -32.60
CA ASP A 4 -16.20 -19.90 -32.20
C ASP A 4 -16.43 -20.20 -30.70
N LYS A 5 -15.39 -20.06 -29.85
CA LYS A 5 -15.45 -20.44 -28.43
C LYS A 5 -15.46 -19.27 -27.45
N TYR A 6 -15.31 -18.03 -27.91
CA TYR A 6 -15.16 -16.87 -27.03
C TYR A 6 -16.37 -15.94 -27.12
N SER A 7 -16.85 -15.48 -25.97
CA SER A 7 -17.86 -14.43 -25.92
C SER A 7 -17.33 -13.12 -26.53
N PRO A 8 -18.21 -12.22 -27.02
CA PRO A 8 -17.79 -10.92 -27.54
C PRO A 8 -16.92 -10.11 -26.58
N ARG A 9 -17.14 -10.25 -25.27
CA ARG A 9 -16.33 -9.61 -24.23
C ARG A 9 -14.91 -10.20 -24.17
N GLN A 10 -14.77 -11.53 -24.19
CA GLN A 10 -13.47 -12.18 -24.21
C GLN A 10 -12.68 -11.81 -25.47
N HIS A 11 -13.36 -11.74 -26.62
CA HIS A 11 -12.72 -11.35 -27.88
C HIS A 11 -12.11 -9.95 -27.81
N ARG A 12 -12.88 -8.93 -27.39
CA ARG A 12 -12.36 -7.56 -27.25
C ARG A 12 -11.20 -7.47 -26.27
N HIS A 13 -11.25 -8.22 -25.17
CA HIS A 13 -10.19 -8.19 -24.17
C HIS A 13 -8.90 -8.85 -24.68
N LEU A 14 -9.02 -9.99 -25.38
CA LEU A 14 -7.88 -10.65 -26.01
C LEU A 14 -7.27 -9.79 -27.12
N ASP A 15 -8.10 -9.14 -27.95
CA ASP A 15 -7.64 -8.23 -28.99
C ASP A 15 -6.83 -7.07 -28.38
N PHE A 16 -7.34 -6.46 -27.31
CA PHE A 16 -6.61 -5.41 -26.57
C PHE A 16 -5.28 -5.91 -25.97
N ILE A 17 -5.26 -7.05 -25.28
CA ILE A 17 -4.03 -7.60 -24.70
C ILE A 17 -2.99 -7.92 -25.80
N SER A 18 -3.45 -8.43 -26.94
CA SER A 18 -2.60 -8.83 -28.06
C SER A 18 -1.81 -7.69 -28.69
N GLN A 19 -2.24 -6.44 -28.49
CA GLN A 19 -1.50 -5.24 -28.91
C GLN A 19 -0.18 -5.08 -28.13
N PHE A 20 -0.09 -5.66 -26.93
CA PHE A 20 1.09 -5.58 -26.06
C PHE A 20 1.89 -6.88 -26.02
N SER A 21 1.21 -8.03 -25.96
CA SER A 21 1.86 -9.36 -25.92
C SER A 21 0.94 -10.44 -26.44
N THR A 22 1.51 -11.43 -27.13
CA THR A 22 0.81 -12.65 -27.59
C THR A 22 1.03 -13.86 -26.68
N ASP A 23 1.96 -13.77 -25.71
CA ASP A 23 2.19 -14.83 -24.71
C ASP A 23 1.17 -14.71 -23.57
N ILE A 24 0.17 -15.60 -23.55
CA ILE A 24 -0.88 -15.66 -22.54
C ILE A 24 -0.73 -16.96 -21.76
N ARG A 25 -0.39 -16.84 -20.48
CA ARG A 25 -0.20 -17.97 -19.56
C ARG A 25 -1.28 -17.98 -18.49
N TYR A 26 -1.87 -19.16 -18.26
CA TYR A 26 -2.78 -19.36 -17.14
C TYR A 26 -1.99 -19.48 -15.84
N ILE A 27 -2.41 -18.72 -14.82
CA ILE A 27 -1.89 -18.81 -13.46
C ILE A 27 -3.04 -19.25 -12.57
N LYS A 28 -2.85 -20.35 -11.84
CA LYS A 28 -3.85 -20.83 -10.88
C LYS A 28 -3.95 -19.82 -9.74
N GLY A 29 -5.15 -19.62 -9.19
CA GLY A 29 -5.37 -18.66 -8.11
C GLY A 29 -4.44 -18.86 -6.89
N ALA A 30 -4.12 -20.10 -6.55
CA ALA A 30 -3.17 -20.44 -5.47
C ALA A 30 -1.74 -19.93 -5.72
N ASP A 31 -1.37 -19.72 -6.98
CA ASP A 31 -0.06 -19.20 -7.40
C ASP A 31 -0.13 -17.70 -7.70
N ASN A 32 -1.30 -17.07 -7.58
CA ASN A 32 -1.56 -15.66 -7.88
C ASN A 32 -1.89 -14.84 -6.62
N ILE A 33 -1.27 -15.20 -5.49
CA ILE A 33 -1.55 -14.62 -4.17
C ILE A 33 -1.37 -13.10 -4.18
N SER A 34 -0.32 -12.60 -4.83
CA SER A 34 -0.05 -11.16 -4.88
C SER A 34 -1.17 -10.39 -5.58
N ALA A 35 -1.67 -10.87 -6.73
CA ALA A 35 -2.75 -10.19 -7.43
C ALA A 35 -4.08 -10.34 -6.69
N ASP A 36 -4.36 -11.50 -6.08
CA ASP A 36 -5.56 -11.69 -5.25
C ASP A 36 -5.54 -10.74 -4.05
N MET A 37 -4.43 -10.66 -3.30
CA MET A 37 -4.25 -9.75 -2.18
C MET A 37 -4.42 -8.28 -2.59
N LEU A 38 -3.78 -7.86 -3.70
CA LEU A 38 -3.88 -6.48 -4.18
C LEU A 38 -5.27 -6.15 -4.75
N SER A 39 -5.92 -7.10 -5.42
CA SER A 39 -7.31 -6.92 -5.89
C SER A 39 -8.31 -6.79 -4.74
N ARG A 40 -7.93 -7.29 -3.55
CA ARG A 40 -8.67 -7.22 -2.30
C ARG A 40 -8.26 -6.05 -1.40
N VAL A 41 -7.62 -5.00 -1.94
CA VAL A 41 -7.18 -3.82 -1.17
C VAL A 41 -8.27 -3.22 -0.29
N GLU A 42 -9.54 -3.25 -0.69
CA GLU A 42 -10.67 -2.80 0.16
C GLU A 42 -10.83 -3.59 1.47
N THR A 43 -10.26 -4.80 1.55
CA THR A 43 -10.23 -5.68 2.72
C THR A 43 -9.04 -5.41 3.64
N ILE A 44 -8.05 -4.63 3.19
CA ILE A 44 -6.96 -4.13 4.05
C ILE A 44 -7.53 -2.96 4.85
N ARG A 45 -8.49 -3.26 5.72
CA ARG A 45 -8.85 -2.41 6.84
C ARG A 45 -8.00 -2.88 7.99
N THR A 46 -7.21 -1.98 8.57
CA THR A 46 -6.60 -2.24 9.87
C THR A 46 -7.74 -2.65 10.82
N PRO A 47 -7.77 -3.90 11.32
CA PRO A 47 -8.92 -4.44 12.06
C PRO A 47 -9.28 -3.60 13.29
N THR A 48 -8.28 -2.91 13.82
CA THR A 48 -8.37 -1.89 14.86
C THR A 48 -8.01 -0.54 14.27
N ALA A 49 -8.72 0.50 14.71
CA ALA A 49 -8.24 1.87 14.50
C ALA A 49 -6.86 2.00 15.13
N VAL A 50 -5.93 2.63 14.43
CA VAL A 50 -4.61 2.94 14.99
C VAL A 50 -4.83 4.01 16.07
N ASP A 51 -4.35 3.74 17.29
CA ASP A 51 -4.35 4.73 18.36
C ASP A 51 -3.16 5.68 18.18
N TYR A 52 -3.41 6.80 17.52
CA TYR A 52 -2.39 7.79 17.23
C TYR A 52 -1.90 8.52 18.49
N ASP A 53 -2.72 8.61 19.53
CA ASP A 53 -2.34 9.28 20.78
C ASP A 53 -1.36 8.41 21.58
N GLU A 54 -1.53 7.09 21.56
CA GLU A 54 -0.58 6.13 22.14
C GLU A 54 0.78 6.19 21.44
N ILE A 55 0.78 6.29 20.10
CA ILE A 55 2.01 6.44 19.32
C ILE A 55 2.69 7.77 19.66
N ALA A 56 1.93 8.86 19.78
CA ALA A 56 2.49 10.18 20.10
C ALA A 56 3.13 10.20 21.49
N ASP A 57 2.53 9.53 22.48
CA ASP A 57 3.13 9.40 23.80
C ASP A 57 4.39 8.53 23.77
N SER A 58 4.34 7.40 23.06
CA SER A 58 5.49 6.52 22.89
C SER A 58 6.67 7.24 22.23
N GLN A 59 6.42 8.05 21.20
CA GLN A 59 7.43 8.88 20.55
C GLN A 59 8.01 9.93 21.51
N ARG A 60 7.17 10.58 22.33
CA ARG A 60 7.64 11.60 23.28
C ARG A 60 8.59 11.02 24.32
N ASP A 61 8.34 9.80 24.76
CA ASP A 61 9.14 9.14 25.77
C ASP A 61 10.38 8.44 25.20
N ASP A 62 10.40 8.18 23.89
CA ASP A 62 11.49 7.50 23.19
C ASP A 62 12.84 8.26 23.28
N PRO A 63 13.87 7.67 23.93
CA PRO A 63 15.20 8.27 23.98
C PRO A 63 15.92 8.26 22.63
N GLU A 64 15.63 7.31 21.74
CA GLU A 64 16.24 7.25 20.41
C GLU A 64 15.75 8.42 19.55
N LEU A 65 14.44 8.70 19.56
CA LEU A 65 13.88 9.86 18.86
C LEU A 65 14.51 11.18 19.35
N LYS A 66 14.69 11.35 20.67
CA LYS A 66 15.37 12.53 21.24
C LYS A 66 16.82 12.65 20.75
N LEU A 67 17.53 11.52 20.66
CA LEU A 67 18.89 11.49 20.12
C LEU A 67 18.90 11.90 18.65
N ILE A 68 18.00 11.35 17.83
CA ILE A 68 17.88 11.68 16.41
C ILE A 68 17.57 13.16 16.21
N LEU A 69 16.65 13.74 17.00
CA LEU A 69 16.31 15.16 16.97
C LEU A 69 17.49 16.07 17.35
N SER A 70 18.40 15.59 18.20
CA SER A 70 19.60 16.34 18.62
C SER A 70 20.82 16.13 17.72
N THR A 71 20.81 15.09 16.88
CA THR A 71 21.93 14.69 16.03
C THR A 71 21.71 15.17 14.60
N ASN A 72 22.80 15.46 13.89
CA ASN A 72 22.74 15.82 12.46
C ASN A 72 22.50 14.55 11.62
N SER A 73 21.24 14.08 11.60
CA SER A 73 20.79 12.94 10.80
C SER A 73 20.31 13.38 9.41
N SER A 74 20.15 12.42 8.49
CA SER A 74 19.57 12.68 7.16
C SER A 74 18.04 12.70 7.15
N LEU A 75 17.41 12.56 8.32
CA LEU A 75 15.96 12.55 8.53
C LEU A 75 15.45 13.98 8.73
N GLU A 76 14.29 14.28 8.15
CA GLU A 76 13.60 15.55 8.30
C GLU A 76 12.33 15.34 9.12
N LEU A 77 12.54 15.15 10.42
CA LEU A 77 11.44 14.91 11.36
C LEU A 77 10.63 16.18 11.60
N GLN A 78 9.33 16.11 11.34
CA GLN A 78 8.38 17.19 11.55
C GLN A 78 7.20 16.70 12.39
N GLU A 79 6.63 17.60 13.20
CA GLU A 79 5.39 17.34 13.90
C GLU A 79 4.20 17.48 12.94
N VAL A 80 3.47 16.39 12.76
CA VAL A 80 2.31 16.30 11.86
C VAL A 80 1.04 16.07 12.66
N VAL A 81 0.00 16.84 12.34
CA VAL A 81 -1.36 16.60 12.87
C VAL A 81 -2.01 15.49 12.06
N ILE A 82 -2.33 14.38 12.70
CA ILE A 82 -3.02 13.26 12.05
C ILE A 82 -4.51 13.35 12.33
N PRO A 83 -5.38 13.27 11.31
CA PRO A 83 -6.83 13.22 11.51
C PRO A 83 -7.24 12.07 12.44
N GLY A 84 -7.93 12.40 13.53
CA GLY A 84 -8.35 11.42 14.55
C GLY A 84 -7.40 11.32 15.75
N SER A 85 -6.27 12.04 15.75
CA SER A 85 -5.37 12.20 16.89
C SER A 85 -5.65 13.51 17.63
N SER A 86 -5.49 13.51 18.96
CA SER A 86 -5.47 14.75 19.76
C SER A 86 -4.05 15.33 19.89
N LYS A 87 -3.04 14.56 19.51
CA LYS A 87 -1.61 14.90 19.58
C LYS A 87 -0.96 14.96 18.20
N THR A 88 0.17 15.66 18.12
CA THR A 88 1.06 15.64 16.95
C THR A 88 1.98 14.42 17.00
N LEU A 89 2.35 13.92 15.82
CA LEU A 89 3.29 12.81 15.64
C LEU A 89 4.54 13.30 14.91
N PHE A 90 5.71 12.85 15.33
CA PHE A 90 6.95 13.07 14.57
C PHE A 90 6.97 12.12 13.36
N CYS A 91 7.12 12.68 12.18
CA CYS A 91 7.19 11.96 10.91
C CYS A 91 8.36 12.47 10.07
N ASP A 92 9.07 11.56 9.38
CA ASP A 92 10.04 11.94 8.37
C ASP A 92 9.28 12.39 7.11
N ALA A 93 9.21 13.69 6.92
CA ALA A 93 8.45 14.31 5.84
C ALA A 93 9.41 15.17 5.02
N LYS A 94 10.12 14.52 4.10
CA LYS A 94 10.88 15.24 3.07
C LYS A 94 9.92 15.98 2.15
N SER A 95 10.11 17.29 2.04
CA SER A 95 9.44 18.10 1.01
C SER A 95 10.08 17.89 -0.36
#